data_AF-A0A2D2MDX3-F1
#
_entry.id   AF-A0A2D2MDX3-F1
#
_cell.length_a   1.000
_cell.length_b   1.000
_cell.length_c   1.000
_cell.angle_alpha   90.00
_cell.angle_beta   90.00
_cell.angle_gamma   90.00
#
_symmetry.space_group_name_H-M   'P 1'
#
loop_
_entity.id
_entity.type
_entity.pdbx_description
1 polymer ?
#
loop_
_entity_poly.entity_id
_entity_poly.type
_entity_poly.pdbx_seq_one_letter_code
_entity_poly.pdbx_strand_id
1 'polypeptide(L)'
;MGPITILIAGLGVLYLIAWFFQQKPLQAFLANCCWSKQRARDLGPVSPEAQQQELAQLYRILYAPKVSVEVLNTTVYSGDASGIRNISVIKRLTLDLPGAEPHSTYLALAMIGDPIDRDTWHEQLKRNPYSTAKPPRLWSEVGKYWLEKSQCTWIPHREGQGLRLQGDFAMSSSLSFPPASVSLRVYYRTPLTALLGDGAFVGGERGVAFTITQDDGIITLRDDPTPGLDRARHYLLSDQQQCSSYLQPMWRE
;
A
#
# COMPACT_ATOMS: atom_id res chain seq x y z
N MET A 1 -37.39 -17.28 -36.94
CA MET A 1 -36.86 -16.10 -36.19
C MET A 1 -37.03 -16.32 -34.68
N GLY A 2 -36.36 -17.32 -34.08
CA GLY A 2 -36.81 -17.85 -32.77
C GLY A 2 -35.76 -18.03 -31.67
N PRO A 3 -34.54 -18.54 -31.95
CA PRO A 3 -33.57 -18.81 -30.87
C PRO A 3 -32.43 -17.79 -30.78
N ILE A 4 -31.87 -17.38 -31.91
CA ILE A 4 -30.66 -16.52 -31.95
C ILE A 4 -30.97 -15.10 -31.45
N THR A 5 -32.15 -14.56 -31.76
CA THR A 5 -32.60 -13.24 -31.28
C THR A 5 -32.78 -13.19 -29.76
N ILE A 6 -33.21 -14.29 -29.13
CA ILE A 6 -33.35 -14.38 -27.67
C ILE A 6 -31.97 -14.45 -27.02
N LEU A 7 -31.02 -15.18 -27.61
CA LEU A 7 -29.64 -15.25 -27.15
C LEU A 7 -28.94 -13.88 -27.24
N ILE A 8 -29.14 -13.15 -28.34
CA ILE A 8 -28.60 -11.79 -28.50
C ILE A 8 -29.24 -10.82 -27.50
N ALA A 9 -30.55 -10.92 -27.27
CA ALA A 9 -31.23 -10.11 -26.25
C ALA A 9 -30.72 -10.42 -24.84
N GLY A 10 -30.53 -11.71 -24.50
CA GLY A 10 -29.98 -12.14 -23.22
C GLY A 10 -28.54 -11.65 -22.99
N LEU A 11 -27.68 -11.75 -24.03
CA LEU A 11 -26.31 -11.23 -23.99
C LEU A 11 -26.28 -9.70 -23.90
N GLY A 12 -27.20 -9.00 -24.57
CA GLY A 12 -27.33 -7.54 -24.48
C GLY A 12 -27.75 -7.09 -23.08
N VAL A 13 -28.66 -7.81 -22.42
CA VAL A 13 -29.07 -7.55 -21.03
C VAL A 13 -27.91 -7.84 -20.07
N LEU A 14 -27.19 -8.96 -20.24
CA LEU A 14 -26.00 -9.26 -19.42
C LEU A 14 -24.89 -8.23 -19.59
N TYR A 15 -24.66 -7.74 -20.81
CA TYR A 15 -23.72 -6.66 -21.08
C TYR A 15 -24.14 -5.35 -20.39
N LEU A 16 -25.42 -4.99 -20.43
CA LEU A 16 -25.93 -3.81 -19.73
C LEU A 16 -25.80 -3.95 -18.20
N ILE A 17 -26.06 -5.12 -17.65
CA ILE A 17 -25.87 -5.42 -16.22
C ILE A 17 -24.39 -5.30 -15.86
N ALA A 18 -23.49 -5.96 -16.61
CA ALA A 18 -22.06 -5.89 -16.39
C ALA A 18 -21.53 -4.45 -16.52
N TRP A 19 -22.00 -3.68 -17.48
CA TRP A 19 -21.66 -2.27 -17.67
C TRP A 19 -22.19 -1.38 -16.53
N PHE A 20 -23.42 -1.64 -16.06
CA PHE A 20 -24.01 -0.95 -14.91
C PHE A 20 -23.23 -1.21 -13.62
N PHE A 21 -22.78 -2.46 -13.39
CA PHE A 21 -21.95 -2.82 -12.24
C PHE A 21 -20.46 -2.47 -12.40
N GLN A 22 -19.98 -2.20 -13.62
CA GLN A 22 -18.63 -1.70 -13.89
C GLN A 22 -18.49 -0.18 -13.75
N GLN A 23 -19.54 0.54 -13.34
CA GLN A 23 -19.40 1.94 -12.96
C GLN A 23 -18.30 2.05 -11.89
N LYS A 24 -17.19 2.66 -12.30
CA LYS A 24 -15.95 2.72 -11.55
C LYS A 24 -16.24 3.22 -10.13
N PRO A 25 -15.49 2.77 -9.11
CA PRO A 25 -15.67 3.25 -7.72
C PRO A 25 -15.66 4.78 -7.63
N LEU A 26 -15.02 5.48 -8.58
CA LEU A 26 -15.08 6.93 -8.74
C LEU A 26 -16.48 7.47 -9.08
N GLN A 27 -17.25 6.83 -9.97
CA GLN A 27 -18.62 7.25 -10.30
C GLN A 27 -19.60 6.92 -9.17
N ALA A 28 -19.43 5.78 -8.50
CA ALA A 28 -20.18 5.47 -7.28
C ALA A 28 -19.82 6.44 -6.14
N PHE A 29 -18.55 6.83 -6.01
CA PHE A 29 -18.11 7.86 -5.08
C PHE A 29 -18.72 9.22 -5.42
N LEU A 30 -18.71 9.66 -6.68
CA LEU A 30 -19.31 10.93 -7.10
C LEU A 30 -20.85 10.92 -6.96
N ALA A 31 -21.49 9.77 -7.18
CA ALA A 31 -22.94 9.61 -7.06
C ALA A 31 -23.44 9.48 -5.61
N ASN A 32 -22.64 8.86 -4.73
CA ASN A 32 -22.91 8.74 -3.29
C ASN A 32 -22.18 9.78 -2.44
N CYS A 33 -21.38 10.66 -3.04
CA CYS A 33 -20.90 11.85 -2.38
C CYS A 33 -22.12 12.65 -1.92
N CYS A 34 -22.26 12.77 -0.59
CA CYS A 34 -23.23 13.62 0.09
C CYS A 34 -23.23 15.09 -0.42
N TRP A 35 -22.23 15.47 -1.21
CA TRP A 35 -22.07 16.75 -1.90
C TRP A 35 -23.22 17.11 -2.86
N SER A 36 -23.95 16.16 -3.45
CA SER A 36 -25.08 16.49 -4.34
C SER A 36 -26.44 16.30 -3.68
N LYS A 37 -26.70 15.19 -2.98
CA LYS A 37 -28.05 14.88 -2.46
C LYS A 37 -28.45 15.67 -1.22
N GLN A 38 -27.51 15.93 -0.30
CA GLN A 38 -27.80 16.68 0.93
C GLN A 38 -27.63 18.19 0.71
N ARG A 39 -26.61 18.59 -0.07
CA ARG A 39 -26.36 19.99 -0.46
C ARG A 39 -27.35 20.55 -1.47
N ALA A 40 -27.93 19.75 -2.37
CA ALA A 40 -29.01 20.24 -3.23
C ALA A 40 -30.25 20.70 -2.43
N ARG A 41 -30.36 20.31 -1.15
CA ARG A 41 -31.43 20.77 -0.25
C ARG A 41 -31.06 21.98 0.59
N ASP A 42 -29.77 22.28 0.74
CA ASP A 42 -29.28 23.42 1.54
C ASP A 42 -28.36 24.30 0.68
N LEU A 43 -28.92 25.43 0.24
CA LEU A 43 -28.26 26.43 -0.61
C LEU A 43 -27.53 27.51 0.21
N GLY A 44 -27.42 27.33 1.53
CA GLY A 44 -26.72 28.25 2.41
C GLY A 44 -25.23 28.40 2.05
N PRO A 45 -24.60 29.54 2.39
CA PRO A 45 -23.16 29.71 2.21
C PRO A 45 -22.41 28.70 3.07
N VAL A 46 -21.54 27.90 2.44
CA VAL A 46 -20.70 26.93 3.13
C VAL A 46 -19.68 27.68 3.96
N SER A 47 -19.56 27.37 5.26
CA SER A 47 -18.55 28.00 6.10
C SER A 47 -17.14 27.67 5.58
N PRO A 48 -16.16 28.58 5.76
CA PRO A 48 -14.78 28.34 5.33
C PRO A 48 -14.20 27.02 5.86
N GLU A 49 -14.54 26.63 7.09
CA GLU A 49 -14.07 25.41 7.74
C GLU A 49 -14.64 24.15 7.06
N ALA A 50 -15.92 24.16 6.72
CA ALA A 50 -16.55 23.06 6.01
C ALA A 50 -15.99 22.91 4.59
N GLN A 51 -15.65 24.01 3.91
CA GLN A 51 -14.99 23.96 2.61
C GLN A 51 -13.61 23.31 2.68
N GLN A 52 -12.82 23.64 3.71
CA GLN A 52 -11.49 23.05 3.92
C GLN A 52 -11.58 21.55 4.23
N GLN A 53 -12.54 21.13 5.06
CA GLN A 53 -12.76 19.72 5.38
C GLN A 53 -13.15 18.90 4.14
N GLU A 54 -14.06 19.42 3.32
CA GLU A 54 -14.47 18.79 2.06
C GLU A 54 -13.30 18.68 1.07
N LEU A 55 -12.50 19.74 0.93
CA LEU A 55 -11.31 19.75 0.08
C LEU A 55 -10.26 18.73 0.58
N ALA A 56 -10.04 18.66 1.88
CA ALA A 56 -9.14 17.68 2.49
C ALA A 56 -9.61 16.24 2.22
N GLN A 57 -10.91 15.99 2.30
CA GLN A 57 -11.49 14.68 1.99
C GLN A 57 -11.33 14.31 0.51
N LEU A 58 -11.52 15.26 -0.40
CA LEU A 58 -11.28 15.06 -1.82
C LEU A 58 -9.81 14.69 -2.08
N TYR A 59 -8.88 15.43 -1.48
CA TYR A 59 -7.45 15.12 -1.60
C TYR A 59 -7.07 13.78 -1.00
N ARG A 60 -7.68 13.38 0.13
CA ARG A 60 -7.48 12.04 0.72
C ARG A 60 -7.82 10.92 -0.26
N ILE A 61 -8.77 11.15 -1.17
CA ILE A 61 -9.24 10.14 -2.12
C ILE A 61 -8.44 10.16 -3.41
N LEU A 62 -8.17 11.36 -3.95
CA LEU A 62 -7.43 11.51 -5.20
C LEU A 62 -5.95 11.15 -5.07
N TYR A 63 -5.35 11.48 -3.93
CA TYR A 63 -3.92 11.30 -3.69
C TYR A 63 -3.63 10.15 -2.72
N ALA A 64 -4.62 9.29 -2.43
CA ALA A 64 -4.44 8.11 -1.60
C ALA A 64 -3.26 7.26 -2.12
N PRO A 65 -2.23 6.99 -1.28
CA PRO A 65 -1.21 6.01 -1.62
C PRO A 65 -1.86 4.66 -1.89
N LYS A 66 -1.36 3.94 -2.89
CA LYS A 66 -1.81 2.58 -3.21
C LYS A 66 -0.67 1.63 -2.97
N VAL A 67 -0.94 0.52 -2.30
CA VAL A 67 0.04 -0.52 -2.06
C VAL A 67 -0.37 -1.75 -2.85
N SER A 68 0.62 -2.44 -3.42
CA SER A 68 0.46 -3.77 -3.99
C SER A 68 1.67 -4.64 -3.63
N VAL A 69 1.47 -5.96 -3.62
CA VAL A 69 2.51 -6.92 -3.25
C VAL A 69 2.58 -8.11 -4.20
N GLU A 70 3.78 -8.63 -4.39
CA GLU A 70 4.05 -9.91 -5.04
C GLU A 70 4.34 -10.95 -3.95
N VAL A 71 3.48 -11.96 -3.84
CA VAL A 71 3.66 -13.09 -2.92
C VAL A 71 4.44 -14.19 -3.62
N LEU A 72 5.43 -14.75 -2.91
CA LEU A 72 6.22 -15.90 -3.36
C LEU A 72 5.99 -17.08 -2.43
N ASN A 73 5.68 -18.24 -3.02
CA ASN A 73 5.71 -19.51 -2.31
C ASN A 73 7.13 -20.07 -2.37
N THR A 74 7.76 -20.26 -1.22
CA THR A 74 9.12 -20.79 -1.09
C THR A 74 9.17 -21.92 -0.08
N THR A 75 10.28 -22.65 -0.06
CA THR A 75 10.50 -23.75 0.87
C THR A 75 11.48 -23.33 1.96
N VAL A 76 11.20 -23.76 3.18
CA VAL A 76 12.14 -23.71 4.30
C VAL A 76 12.40 -25.11 4.80
N TYR A 77 13.59 -25.34 5.35
CA TYR A 77 13.88 -26.59 6.04
C TYR A 77 12.90 -26.81 7.19
N SER A 78 12.43 -28.04 7.36
CA SER A 78 11.53 -28.47 8.43
C SER A 78 11.92 -29.83 8.96
N GLY A 79 11.48 -30.14 10.19
CA GLY A 79 11.68 -31.45 10.79
C GLY A 79 10.65 -32.51 10.44
N ASP A 80 9.82 -32.28 9.43
CA ASP A 80 8.87 -33.28 8.94
C ASP A 80 9.56 -34.35 8.08
N ALA A 81 8.83 -35.42 7.74
CA ALA A 81 9.35 -36.52 6.93
C ALA A 81 9.86 -36.07 5.54
N SER A 82 9.37 -34.94 5.03
CA SER A 82 9.83 -34.30 3.79
C SER A 82 11.10 -33.48 3.94
N GLY A 83 11.46 -33.05 5.16
CA GLY A 83 12.61 -32.17 5.41
C GLY A 83 12.44 -30.73 4.92
N ILE A 84 11.33 -30.44 4.24
CA ILE A 84 11.01 -29.14 3.64
C ILE A 84 9.53 -28.79 3.85
N ARG A 85 9.27 -27.51 4.13
CA ARG A 85 7.95 -26.93 4.34
C ARG A 85 7.75 -25.76 3.39
N ASN A 86 6.60 -25.74 2.70
CA ASN A 86 6.18 -24.60 1.91
C ASN A 86 5.69 -23.47 2.80
N ILE A 87 6.15 -22.25 2.53
CA ILE A 87 5.71 -21.01 3.16
C ILE A 87 5.45 -19.95 2.09
N SER A 88 4.54 -19.04 2.37
CA SER A 88 4.26 -17.87 1.54
C SER A 88 4.88 -16.65 2.19
N VAL A 89 5.56 -15.82 1.38
CA VAL A 89 6.25 -14.60 1.84
C VAL A 89 5.99 -13.45 0.87
N ILE A 90 6.05 -12.22 1.38
CA ILE A 90 6.00 -11.02 0.55
C ILE A 90 7.39 -10.84 -0.06
N LYS A 91 7.51 -11.10 -1.36
CA LYS A 91 8.78 -10.96 -2.09
C LYS A 91 9.04 -9.51 -2.45
N ARG A 92 8.04 -8.84 -3.01
CA ARG A 92 8.10 -7.47 -3.52
C ARG A 92 6.95 -6.65 -2.98
N LEU A 93 7.25 -5.41 -2.61
CA LEU A 93 6.25 -4.41 -2.24
C LEU A 93 6.38 -3.22 -3.20
N THR A 94 5.23 -2.79 -3.71
CA THR A 94 5.07 -1.65 -4.60
C THR A 94 4.15 -0.63 -3.94
N LEU A 95 4.61 0.61 -3.87
CA LEU A 95 3.92 1.77 -3.32
C LEU A 95 3.77 2.82 -4.42
N ASP A 96 2.54 3.06 -4.84
CA ASP A 96 2.19 4.12 -5.78
C ASP A 96 1.73 5.35 -5.01
N LEU A 97 2.29 6.50 -5.38
CA LEU A 97 2.04 7.82 -4.83
C LEU A 97 1.46 8.70 -5.94
N PRO A 98 0.13 8.70 -6.14
CA PRO A 98 -0.51 9.50 -7.18
C PRO A 98 -0.25 10.98 -6.95
N GLY A 99 0.11 11.73 -7.99
CA GLY A 99 0.40 13.16 -7.92
C GLY A 99 1.76 13.52 -7.30
N ALA A 100 2.59 12.54 -6.94
CA ALA A 100 3.92 12.79 -6.41
C ALA A 100 4.87 13.22 -7.52
N GLU A 101 5.68 14.22 -7.22
CA GLU A 101 6.79 14.66 -8.06
C GLU A 101 8.11 14.61 -7.26
N PRO A 102 9.21 14.08 -7.84
CA PRO A 102 10.46 13.83 -7.11
C PRO A 102 11.05 15.05 -6.41
N HIS A 103 10.85 16.23 -6.97
CA HIS A 103 11.54 17.46 -6.55
C HIS A 103 10.73 18.31 -5.57
N SER A 104 9.42 18.06 -5.42
CA SER A 104 8.51 18.93 -4.67
C SER A 104 7.68 18.19 -3.61
N THR A 105 7.80 16.85 -3.56
CA THR A 105 7.05 16.00 -2.63
C THR A 105 7.78 15.82 -1.32
N TYR A 106 7.06 15.91 -0.21
CA TYR A 106 7.53 15.38 1.07
C TYR A 106 7.12 13.91 1.18
N LEU A 107 8.08 13.05 1.48
CA LEU A 107 7.84 11.64 1.67
C LEU A 107 8.69 11.10 2.82
N ALA A 108 8.02 10.51 3.81
CA ALA A 108 8.64 9.65 4.80
C ALA A 108 7.85 8.36 4.96
N LEU A 109 8.53 7.28 5.34
CA LEU A 109 7.86 6.01 5.63
C LEU A 109 8.40 5.36 6.89
N ALA A 110 7.57 4.56 7.53
CA ALA A 110 7.95 3.66 8.61
C ALA A 110 7.43 2.26 8.28
N MET A 111 8.22 1.22 8.54
CA MET A 111 7.85 -0.13 8.11
C MET A 111 8.41 -1.20 9.05
N ILE A 112 7.50 -2.01 9.57
CA ILE A 112 7.80 -3.22 10.36
C ILE A 112 7.19 -4.44 9.69
N GLY A 113 7.77 -5.61 9.93
CA GLY A 113 7.27 -6.87 9.40
C GLY A 113 7.76 -8.04 10.21
N ASP A 114 7.34 -9.25 9.83
CA ASP A 114 7.60 -10.49 10.56
C ASP A 114 8.53 -11.46 9.79
N PRO A 115 9.77 -11.05 9.46
CA PRO A 115 10.72 -11.91 8.78
C PRO A 115 11.02 -13.15 9.63
N ILE A 116 11.49 -14.22 8.98
CA ILE A 116 11.95 -15.41 9.71
C ILE A 116 13.35 -15.13 10.23
N ASP A 117 13.49 -15.29 11.54
CA ASP A 117 14.79 -15.26 12.21
C ASP A 117 15.50 -16.60 11.94
N ARG A 118 16.58 -16.54 11.15
CA ARG A 118 17.35 -17.73 10.79
C ARG A 118 18.08 -18.32 11.98
N ASP A 119 18.65 -17.49 12.84
CA ASP A 119 19.49 -17.96 13.94
C ASP A 119 18.63 -18.71 14.96
N THR A 120 17.49 -18.12 15.32
CA THR A 120 16.52 -18.78 16.20
C THR A 120 15.95 -20.05 15.55
N TRP A 121 15.66 -20.03 14.24
CA TRP A 121 15.17 -21.22 13.55
C TRP A 121 16.20 -22.35 13.52
N HIS A 122 17.46 -22.01 13.25
CA HIS A 122 18.55 -22.97 13.20
C HIS A 122 18.80 -23.62 14.56
N GLU A 123 18.79 -22.85 15.64
CA GLU A 123 18.92 -23.37 17.00
C GLU A 123 17.74 -24.26 17.41
N GLN A 124 16.51 -23.92 16.98
CA GLN A 124 15.34 -24.79 17.21
C GLN A 124 15.49 -26.15 16.52
N LEU A 125 15.91 -26.17 15.25
CA LEU A 125 16.14 -27.40 14.51
C LEU A 125 17.34 -28.21 15.03
N LYS A 126 18.39 -27.57 15.55
CA LYS A 126 19.49 -28.28 16.24
C LYS A 126 19.00 -29.02 17.48
N ARG A 127 18.13 -28.40 18.28
CA ARG A 127 17.60 -29.00 19.51
C ARG A 127 16.59 -30.11 19.21
N ASN A 128 15.73 -29.91 18.22
CA ASN A 128 14.78 -30.91 17.78
C ASN A 128 14.72 -30.94 16.24
N PRO A 129 15.52 -31.83 15.61
CA PRO A 129 15.55 -31.98 14.16
C PRO A 129 14.21 -32.38 13.56
N TYR A 130 13.30 -32.96 14.36
CA TYR A 130 11.97 -33.39 13.92
C TYR A 130 10.86 -32.41 14.31
N SER A 131 11.23 -31.15 14.62
CA SER A 131 10.26 -30.13 14.99
C SER A 131 9.30 -29.82 13.85
N THR A 132 8.00 -29.97 14.13
CA THR A 132 6.91 -29.55 13.24
C THR A 132 6.44 -28.13 13.52
N ALA A 133 7.11 -27.42 14.44
CA ALA A 133 6.80 -26.03 14.77
C ALA A 133 6.95 -25.13 13.54
N LYS A 134 6.14 -24.06 13.50
CA LYS A 134 6.30 -23.03 12.48
C LYS A 134 7.61 -22.25 12.72
N PRO A 135 8.28 -21.79 11.66
CA PRO A 135 9.46 -20.94 11.81
C PRO A 135 9.16 -19.72 12.68
N PRO A 136 10.09 -19.32 13.56
CA PRO A 136 9.92 -18.16 14.42
C PRO A 136 9.87 -16.89 13.57
N ARG A 137 8.79 -16.13 13.74
CA ARG A 137 8.58 -14.81 13.12
C ARG A 137 8.50 -13.76 14.20
N LEU A 138 9.33 -12.74 14.11
CA LEU A 138 9.39 -11.66 15.08
C LEU A 138 9.19 -10.33 14.36
N TRP A 139 8.23 -9.55 14.87
CA TRP A 139 7.98 -8.20 14.39
C TRP A 139 9.22 -7.33 14.61
N SER A 140 9.78 -6.83 13.52
CA SER A 140 11.01 -6.06 13.51
C SER A 140 11.03 -5.03 12.38
N GLU A 141 11.97 -4.09 12.47
CA GLU A 141 12.21 -3.07 11.45
C GLU A 141 12.67 -3.69 10.12
N VAL A 142 11.82 -3.61 9.10
CA VAL A 142 12.14 -4.13 7.76
C VAL A 142 12.31 -3.03 6.71
N GLY A 143 11.99 -1.77 7.06
CA GLY A 143 12.05 -0.64 6.12
C GLY A 143 13.41 -0.45 5.46
N LYS A 144 14.52 -0.53 6.20
CA LYS A 144 15.87 -0.41 5.63
C LYS A 144 16.18 -1.46 4.57
N TYR A 145 15.71 -2.70 4.79
CA TYR A 145 15.98 -3.84 3.90
C TYR A 145 15.19 -3.72 2.60
N TRP A 146 13.95 -3.23 2.68
CA TRP A 146 13.17 -2.93 1.49
C TRP A 146 13.75 -1.73 0.72
N LEU A 147 14.09 -0.65 1.43
CA LEU A 147 14.64 0.56 0.82
C LEU A 147 15.94 0.32 0.05
N GLU A 148 16.81 -0.57 0.54
CA GLU A 148 18.08 -0.92 -0.12
C GLU A 148 17.89 -1.49 -1.54
N LYS A 149 16.79 -2.19 -1.80
CA LYS A 149 16.44 -2.74 -3.12
C LYS A 149 15.29 -2.01 -3.79
N SER A 150 14.85 -0.90 -3.19
CA SER A 150 13.79 -0.07 -3.76
C SER A 150 14.30 0.75 -4.93
N GLN A 151 13.44 0.92 -5.92
CA GLN A 151 13.64 1.77 -7.07
C GLN A 151 12.46 2.72 -7.17
N CYS A 152 12.73 3.96 -7.51
CA CYS A 152 11.72 4.94 -7.84
C CYS A 152 11.57 5.03 -9.36
N THR A 153 10.35 4.96 -9.85
CA THR A 153 10.01 5.17 -11.26
C THR A 153 8.76 6.03 -11.37
N TRP A 154 8.52 6.61 -12.53
CA TRP A 154 7.23 7.22 -12.81
C TRP A 154 6.14 6.15 -12.89
N ILE A 155 4.94 6.47 -12.39
CA ILE A 155 3.74 5.66 -12.70
C ILE A 155 3.51 5.75 -14.21
N PRO A 156 3.27 4.62 -14.91
CA PRO A 156 2.99 4.65 -16.35
C PRO A 156 1.81 5.57 -16.66
N HIS A 157 1.92 6.39 -17.71
CA HIS A 157 0.92 7.42 -18.06
C HIS A 157 -0.52 6.88 -18.22
N ARG A 158 -0.68 5.59 -18.52
CA ARG A 158 -2.00 4.93 -18.65
C ARG A 158 -2.62 4.55 -17.30
N GLU A 159 -1.81 4.40 -16.26
CA GLU A 159 -2.22 4.01 -14.91
C GLU A 159 -2.42 5.23 -14.00
N GLY A 160 -1.75 6.34 -14.31
CA GLY A 160 -1.88 7.61 -13.60
C GLY A 160 -0.63 8.47 -13.75
N GLN A 161 -0.63 9.60 -13.03
CA GLN A 161 0.56 10.43 -12.84
C GLN A 161 1.01 10.33 -11.38
N GLY A 162 2.32 10.26 -11.16
CA GLY A 162 2.91 10.17 -9.83
C GLY A 162 4.15 9.28 -9.80
N LEU A 163 4.58 8.91 -8.59
CA LEU A 163 5.75 8.07 -8.37
C LEU A 163 5.36 6.67 -7.93
N ARG A 164 6.11 5.68 -8.41
CA ARG A 164 6.06 4.29 -8.00
C ARG A 164 7.37 3.95 -7.33
N LEU A 165 7.29 3.52 -6.08
CA LEU A 165 8.39 2.94 -5.33
C LEU A 165 8.18 1.44 -5.29
N GLN A 166 9.13 0.67 -5.83
CA GLN A 166 9.03 -0.78 -5.86
C GLN A 166 10.34 -1.42 -5.44
N GLY A 167 10.29 -2.45 -4.61
CA GLY A 167 11.49 -3.10 -4.12
C GLY A 167 11.21 -4.50 -3.57
N ASP A 168 12.22 -5.34 -3.68
CA ASP A 168 12.28 -6.61 -2.96
C ASP A 168 12.82 -6.35 -1.55
N PHE A 169 12.70 -7.30 -0.63
CA PHE A 169 13.32 -7.17 0.69
C PHE A 169 14.76 -7.72 0.67
N ALA A 170 15.76 -6.86 0.90
CA ALA A 170 17.16 -7.25 1.05
C ALA A 170 17.33 -8.07 2.34
N MET A 171 17.31 -9.39 2.22
CA MET A 171 17.55 -10.27 3.36
C MET A 171 18.98 -10.10 3.87
N SER A 172 19.15 -10.08 5.19
CA SER A 172 20.47 -10.05 5.84
C SER A 172 20.84 -11.45 6.32
N SER A 173 22.08 -11.63 6.80
CA SER A 173 22.57 -12.93 7.28
C SER A 173 21.68 -13.53 8.39
N SER A 174 21.13 -12.70 9.28
CA SER A 174 20.23 -13.11 10.37
C SER A 174 18.75 -13.17 9.97
N LEU A 175 18.30 -12.30 9.07
CA LEU A 175 16.93 -12.28 8.52
C LEU A 175 16.94 -12.85 7.11
N SER A 176 16.89 -14.18 7.01
CA SER A 176 17.12 -14.87 5.73
C SER A 176 15.86 -15.07 4.89
N PHE A 177 14.66 -14.82 5.45
CA PHE A 177 13.42 -14.94 4.68
C PHE A 177 12.56 -13.68 4.81
N PRO A 178 11.95 -13.23 3.69
CA PRO A 178 11.09 -12.06 3.70
C PRO A 178 9.92 -12.18 4.67
N PRO A 179 9.38 -11.03 5.13
CA PRO A 179 8.20 -11.02 5.97
C PRO A 179 7.01 -11.65 5.24
N ALA A 180 6.13 -12.28 6.00
CA ALA A 180 4.85 -12.75 5.48
C ALA A 180 3.80 -11.63 5.65
N SER A 181 3.91 -10.87 6.73
CA SER A 181 3.12 -9.70 7.05
C SER A 181 3.97 -8.45 7.24
N VAL A 182 3.49 -7.31 6.76
CA VAL A 182 4.13 -6.00 6.83
C VAL A 182 3.12 -4.95 7.26
N SER A 183 3.50 -4.12 8.23
CA SER A 183 2.81 -2.88 8.53
C SER A 183 3.64 -1.70 8.04
N LEU A 184 3.03 -0.87 7.19
CA LEU A 184 3.66 0.27 6.53
C LEU A 184 2.89 1.54 6.86
N ARG A 185 3.58 2.60 7.25
CA ARG A 185 3.02 3.94 7.32
C ARG A 185 3.71 4.86 6.33
N VAL A 186 2.92 5.64 5.62
CA VAL A 186 3.37 6.57 4.60
C VAL A 186 2.93 7.98 4.99
N TYR A 187 3.91 8.86 5.16
CA TYR A 187 3.72 10.30 5.33
C TYR A 187 3.99 10.95 3.99
N TYR A 188 2.92 11.36 3.33
CA TYR A 188 2.97 11.81 1.95
C TYR A 188 2.29 13.17 1.83
N ARG A 189 3.00 14.15 1.28
CA ARG A 189 2.47 15.50 1.04
C ARG A 189 2.93 16.01 -0.32
N THR A 190 1.96 16.43 -1.13
CA THR A 190 2.19 17.11 -2.42
C THR A 190 2.09 18.62 -2.24
N PRO A 191 2.55 19.43 -3.22
CA PRO A 191 2.30 20.87 -3.22
C PRO A 191 0.82 21.24 -3.05
N LEU A 192 -0.11 20.42 -3.56
CA LEU A 192 -1.55 20.65 -3.43
C LEU A 192 -2.06 20.35 -2.02
N THR A 193 -1.60 19.27 -1.38
CA THR A 193 -2.01 19.00 0.02
C THR A 193 -1.32 19.94 1.00
N ALA A 194 -0.17 20.51 0.65
CA ALA A 194 0.48 21.56 1.44
C ALA A 194 -0.36 22.84 1.52
N LEU A 195 -1.25 23.11 0.56
CA LEU A 195 -2.20 24.24 0.62
C LEU A 195 -3.22 24.11 1.76
N LEU A 196 -3.40 22.90 2.31
CA LEU A 196 -4.28 22.68 3.46
C LEU A 196 -3.64 23.14 4.79
N GLY A 197 -2.36 23.49 4.79
CA GLY A 197 -1.61 23.92 5.98
C GLY A 197 -0.46 22.99 6.36
N ASP A 198 0.31 23.42 7.36
CA ASP A 198 1.43 22.63 7.89
C ASP A 198 0.93 21.38 8.62
N GLY A 199 1.63 20.27 8.43
CA GLY A 199 1.26 18.96 8.99
C GLY A 199 0.18 18.20 8.20
N ALA A 200 -0.37 18.76 7.11
CA ALA A 200 -1.36 18.10 6.28
C ALA A 200 -0.72 17.04 5.35
N PHE A 201 -0.57 15.82 5.84
CA PHE A 201 -0.31 14.65 5.00
C PHE A 201 -1.60 14.11 4.40
N VAL A 202 -1.48 13.43 3.27
CA VAL A 202 -2.56 12.57 2.78
C VAL A 202 -2.89 11.56 3.88
N GLY A 203 -4.16 11.50 4.27
CA GLY A 203 -4.61 10.65 5.37
C GLY A 203 -4.67 11.31 6.74
N GLY A 204 -4.26 12.58 6.87
CA GLY A 204 -4.22 13.31 8.16
C GLY A 204 -2.81 13.33 8.76
N GLU A 205 -2.66 13.90 9.97
CA GLU A 205 -1.35 14.11 10.61
C GLU A 205 -0.54 12.83 10.84
N ARG A 206 -1.22 11.68 10.97
CA ARG A 206 -0.58 10.37 11.14
C ARG A 206 -0.22 9.69 9.82
N GLY A 207 -0.47 10.32 8.68
CA GLY A 207 -0.32 9.72 7.36
C GLY A 207 -1.28 8.56 7.11
N VAL A 208 -1.01 7.76 6.08
CA VAL A 208 -1.79 6.55 5.77
C VAL A 208 -1.03 5.32 6.25
N ALA A 209 -1.70 4.44 7.00
CA ALA A 209 -1.14 3.18 7.44
C ALA A 209 -1.79 2.00 6.71
N PHE A 210 -0.99 0.98 6.44
CA PHE A 210 -1.38 -0.26 5.78
C PHE A 210 -0.90 -1.44 6.61
N THR A 211 -1.74 -2.46 6.72
CA THR A 211 -1.34 -3.80 7.14
C THR A 211 -1.52 -4.72 5.96
N ILE A 212 -0.46 -5.45 5.65
CA ILE A 212 -0.36 -6.31 4.48
C ILE A 212 -0.07 -7.70 5.01
N THR A 213 -0.89 -8.67 4.68
CA THR A 213 -0.63 -10.09 4.99
C THR A 213 -0.62 -10.88 3.69
N GLN A 214 0.16 -11.95 3.65
CA GLN A 214 0.22 -12.82 2.47
C GLN A 214 -1.14 -13.48 2.16
N ASP A 215 -2.01 -13.65 3.16
CA ASP A 215 -3.27 -14.39 3.06
C ASP A 215 -4.50 -13.49 2.93
N ASP A 216 -4.58 -12.38 3.70
CA ASP A 216 -5.77 -11.51 3.78
C ASP A 216 -5.65 -10.27 2.89
N GLY A 217 -4.50 -10.09 2.22
CA GLY A 217 -4.24 -8.98 1.33
C GLY A 217 -3.91 -7.68 2.06
N ILE A 218 -4.42 -6.56 1.55
CA ILE A 218 -4.00 -5.21 1.97
C ILE A 218 -5.16 -4.52 2.68
N ILE A 219 -4.95 -4.19 3.95
CA ILE A 219 -5.89 -3.47 4.80
C ILE A 219 -5.36 -2.06 5.04
N THR A 220 -6.12 -1.05 4.64
CA THR A 220 -5.81 0.36 4.94
C THR A 220 -6.37 0.71 6.31
N LEU A 221 -5.52 1.11 7.24
CA LEU A 221 -5.90 1.54 8.59
C LEU A 221 -6.24 3.04 8.56
N ARG A 222 -7.38 3.40 9.14
CA ARG A 222 -7.89 4.78 9.11
C ARG A 222 -7.74 5.39 10.49
N ASP A 223 -6.70 6.19 10.68
CA ASP A 223 -6.45 6.95 11.91
C ASP A 223 -6.34 6.11 13.21
N ASP A 224 -6.32 4.77 13.09
CA ASP A 224 -6.16 3.86 14.21
C ASP A 224 -4.73 3.94 14.79
N PRO A 225 -4.57 3.91 16.13
CA PRO A 225 -3.26 3.81 16.75
C PRO A 225 -2.61 2.47 16.36
N THR A 226 -1.32 2.51 16.03
CA THR A 226 -0.56 1.32 15.64
C THR A 226 0.71 1.26 16.47
N PRO A 227 0.64 0.81 17.74
CA PRO A 227 1.72 1.01 18.71
C PRO A 227 3.10 0.51 18.29
N GLY A 228 3.15 -0.59 17.52
CA GLY A 228 4.41 -1.09 16.96
C GLY A 228 4.97 -0.18 15.86
N LEU A 229 4.11 0.27 14.94
CA LEU A 229 4.47 1.10 13.80
C LEU A 229 4.67 2.58 14.19
N ASP A 230 4.00 3.05 15.24
CA ASP A 230 4.17 4.37 15.84
C ASP A 230 5.57 4.55 16.45
N ARG A 231 6.18 3.46 16.94
CA ARG A 231 7.54 3.44 17.50
C ARG A 231 8.60 3.11 16.45
N ALA A 232 8.17 2.75 15.24
CA ALA A 232 9.07 2.30 14.21
C ALA A 232 9.94 3.45 13.68
N ARG A 233 11.08 3.12 13.09
CA ARG A 233 11.98 4.12 12.53
C ARG A 233 11.36 4.80 11.30
N HIS A 234 11.31 6.12 11.31
CA HIS A 234 10.95 6.93 10.15
C HIS A 234 12.14 7.11 9.23
N TYR A 235 11.98 6.69 7.98
CA TYR A 235 12.90 6.93 6.88
C TYR A 235 12.37 8.11 6.09
N LEU A 236 13.01 9.27 6.26
CA LEU A 236 12.76 10.45 5.43
C LEU A 236 13.37 10.22 4.07
N LEU A 237 12.52 10.13 3.05
CA LEU A 237 12.96 9.93 1.67
C LEU A 237 13.15 11.28 0.98
N SER A 238 12.23 12.23 1.17
CA SER A 238 12.29 13.57 0.55
C SER A 238 11.66 14.63 1.46
N ASP A 239 12.26 15.82 1.50
CA ASP A 239 11.89 16.93 2.37
C ASP A 239 11.50 18.22 1.63
N GLN A 240 11.20 18.14 0.33
CA GLN A 240 10.80 19.26 -0.55
C GLN A 240 11.90 20.28 -0.88
N GLN A 241 13.13 20.14 -0.35
CA GLN A 241 14.15 21.19 -0.49
C GLN A 241 15.26 20.89 -1.51
N GLN A 242 15.73 19.64 -1.69
CA GLN A 242 16.49 19.20 -2.88
C GLN A 242 16.98 17.73 -2.78
N CYS A 243 17.02 17.05 -3.94
CA CYS A 243 17.74 15.79 -4.18
C CYS A 243 17.59 14.67 -3.15
N SER A 244 16.35 14.21 -2.94
CA SER A 244 16.14 12.84 -2.47
C SER A 244 16.79 11.85 -3.45
N SER A 245 17.93 11.27 -3.08
CA SER A 245 18.53 10.15 -3.83
C SER A 245 17.57 8.96 -3.97
N TYR A 246 16.59 8.85 -3.07
CA TYR A 246 15.60 7.78 -3.04
C TYR A 246 14.42 7.99 -4.00
N LEU A 247 14.14 9.22 -4.43
CA LEU A 247 13.01 9.53 -5.32
C LEU A 247 13.41 9.82 -6.77
N GLN A 248 14.69 9.67 -7.15
CA GLN A 248 15.11 9.93 -8.53
C GLN A 248 14.49 8.88 -9.48
N PRO A 249 13.53 9.27 -10.35
CA PRO A 249 12.91 8.32 -11.24
C PRO A 249 13.85 8.04 -12.42
N MET A 250 14.07 6.78 -12.74
CA MET A 250 14.77 6.38 -13.96
C MET A 250 13.85 6.58 -15.17
N TRP A 251 14.22 7.45 -16.11
CA TRP A 251 13.57 7.50 -17.42
C TRP A 251 13.98 6.23 -18.19
N ARG A 252 13.00 5.40 -18.57
CA ARG A 252 13.21 4.36 -19.59
C ARG A 252 12.68 4.90 -20.91
N GLU A 253 13.58 5.11 -21.86
CA GLU A 253 13.29 5.35 -23.28
C GLU A 253 12.68 4.09 -23.94
#